data_AF-A0A7S1P0D3-F1
#
_entry.id   AF-A0A7S1P0D3-F1
#
_cell.length_a   1.000
_cell.length_b   1.000
_cell.length_c   1.000
_cell.angle_alpha   90.00
_cell.angle_beta   90.00
_cell.angle_gamma   90.00
#
_symmetry.space_group_name_H-M   'P 1'
#
loop_
_entity.id
_entity.type
_entity.pdbx_description
1 polymer ?
#
loop_
_entity_poly.entity_id
_entity_poly.type
_entity_poly.pdbx_seq_one_letter_code
_entity_poly.pdbx_strand_id
1 'polypeptide(L)'
;GADPALVDSSGHTARALAADGGYSQVIEHLDSQHVISISLRGNDHYKRGEYRAALERYSEAIGICKRMPPHSHADNLTKLHYNKARALYRLGEWTAALRECSECLRLDDRYE
;
A
#
# COMPACT_ATOMS: atom_id res chain seq x y z
N GLY A 1 -0.69 10.25 8.97
CA GLY A 1 0.50 9.41 8.82
C GLY A 1 1.68 10.32 8.59
N ALA A 2 2.83 10.04 9.22
CA ALA A 2 4.04 10.84 9.05
C ALA A 2 4.47 10.88 7.57
N ASP A 3 4.92 12.04 7.10
CA ASP A 3 5.42 12.19 5.74
C ASP A 3 6.78 11.46 5.62
N PRO A 4 6.90 10.44 4.76
CA PRO A 4 8.17 9.74 4.52
C PRO A 4 9.32 10.60 4.02
N ALA A 5 9.02 11.79 3.50
CA ALA A 5 10.03 12.75 3.07
C ALA A 5 10.61 13.58 4.23
N LEU A 6 10.09 13.45 5.45
CA LEU A 6 10.67 14.11 6.62
C LEU A 6 12.04 13.51 6.94
N VAL A 7 13.04 14.38 6.89
CA VAL A 7 14.44 14.07 7.15
C VAL A 7 14.98 14.91 8.30
N ASP A 8 16.00 14.40 9.00
CA ASP A 8 16.77 15.17 9.98
C ASP A 8 17.67 16.22 9.30
N SER A 9 18.45 16.97 10.09
CA SER A 9 19.41 17.96 9.58
C SER A 9 20.49 17.39 8.66
N SER A 10 20.66 16.07 8.66
CA SER A 10 21.66 15.34 7.89
C SER A 10 21.05 14.64 6.66
N GLY A 11 19.73 14.76 6.45
CA GLY A 11 19.02 14.16 5.32
C GLY A 11 18.56 12.72 5.54
N HIS A 12 18.68 12.15 6.75
CA HIS A 12 18.21 10.80 7.03
C HIS A 12 16.72 10.79 7.36
N THR A 13 15.98 9.86 6.76
CA THR A 13 14.60 9.60 7.15
C THR A 13 14.56 8.85 8.48
N ALA A 14 13.45 8.98 9.21
CA ALA A 14 13.21 8.19 10.42
C ALA A 14 13.36 6.68 10.19
N ARG A 15 12.97 6.21 8.99
CA ARG A 15 13.12 4.80 8.59
C ARG A 15 14.58 4.41 8.39
N ALA A 16 15.41 5.28 7.80
CA ALA A 16 16.84 5.02 7.61
C ALA A 16 17.56 4.93 8.96
N LEU A 17 17.31 5.88 9.87
CA LEU A 17 17.86 5.84 11.22
C LEU A 17 17.43 4.58 11.99
N ALA A 18 16.17 4.16 11.83
CA ALA A 18 15.68 2.92 12.43
C ALA A 18 16.37 1.68 11.86
N ALA A 19 16.68 1.67 10.56
CA ALA A 19 17.42 0.59 9.91
C ALA A 19 18.88 0.52 10.41
N ASP A 20 19.57 1.66 10.47
CA ASP A 20 20.96 1.73 10.94
C ASP A 20 21.08 1.30 12.41
N GLY A 21 20.08 1.64 13.24
CA GLY A 21 20.00 1.21 14.64
C GLY A 21 19.46 -0.20 14.87
N GLY A 22 19.05 -0.94 13.82
CA GLY A 22 18.51 -2.29 13.93
C GLY A 22 17.13 -2.39 14.59
N TYR A 23 16.35 -1.30 14.61
CA TYR A 23 15.05 -1.22 15.27
C TYR A 23 13.92 -1.76 14.36
N SER A 24 13.89 -3.07 14.15
CA SER A 24 12.94 -3.74 13.24
C SER A 24 11.47 -3.39 13.49
N GLN A 25 11.03 -3.37 14.75
CA GLN A 25 9.65 -3.02 15.12
C GLN A 25 9.29 -1.57 14.72
N VAL A 26 10.25 -0.65 14.79
CA VAL A 26 10.05 0.74 14.37
C VAL A 26 9.94 0.81 12.85
N ILE A 27 10.79 0.09 12.12
CA ILE A 27 10.71 -0.01 10.65
C ILE A 27 9.35 -0.55 10.23
N GLU A 28 8.87 -1.62 10.84
CA GLU A 28 7.57 -2.22 10.55
C GLU A 28 6.41 -1.25 10.82
N HIS A 29 6.45 -0.54 11.95
CA HIS A 29 5.44 0.45 12.29
C HIS A 29 5.42 1.61 11.27
N LEU A 30 6.60 2.12 10.90
CA LEU A 30 6.74 3.20 9.91
C LEU A 30 6.27 2.76 8.53
N ASP A 31 6.66 1.56 8.07
CA ASP A 31 6.22 1.02 6.79
C ASP A 31 4.69 0.81 6.79
N SER A 32 4.11 0.30 7.89
CA SER A 32 2.64 0.16 8.03
C SER A 32 1.90 1.50 7.94
N GLN A 33 2.35 2.53 8.66
CA GLN A 33 1.77 3.88 8.58
C GLN A 33 1.89 4.49 7.19
N HIS A 34 3.01 4.22 6.52
CA HIS A 34 3.27 4.70 5.18
C HIS A 34 2.36 4.02 4.14
N VAL A 35 2.15 2.70 4.24
CA VAL A 35 1.15 1.96 3.42
C VAL A 35 -0.23 2.59 3.57
N ILE A 36 -0.66 2.84 4.81
CA ILE A 36 -1.95 3.48 5.09
C ILE A 36 -2.02 4.85 4.41
N SER A 37 -0.99 5.68 4.56
CA SER A 37 -0.93 7.01 3.93
C SER A 37 -1.06 6.97 2.40
N ILE A 38 -0.29 6.10 1.72
CA ILE A 38 -0.36 5.95 0.27
C ILE A 38 -1.73 5.42 -0.17
N SER A 39 -2.27 4.42 0.54
CA SER A 39 -3.58 3.85 0.21
C SER A 39 -4.70 4.91 0.31
N LEU A 40 -4.64 5.80 1.31
CA LEU A 40 -5.58 6.91 1.44
C LEU A 40 -5.47 7.90 0.29
N ARG A 41 -4.26 8.19 -0.20
CA ARG A 41 -4.05 9.01 -1.41
C ARG A 41 -4.60 8.31 -2.66
N GLY A 42 -4.43 6.99 -2.77
CA GLY A 42 -5.06 6.20 -3.83
C GLY A 42 -6.59 6.28 -3.80
N ASN A 43 -7.17 6.21 -2.59
CA ASN A 43 -8.61 6.36 -2.38
C ASN A 43 -9.11 7.76 -2.77
N ASP A 44 -8.34 8.81 -2.51
CA ASP A 44 -8.67 10.18 -2.92
C ASP A 44 -8.70 10.32 -4.45
N HIS A 45 -7.65 9.86 -5.14
CA HIS A 45 -7.63 9.80 -6.61
C HIS A 45 -8.81 9.00 -7.16
N TYR A 46 -9.14 7.86 -6.56
CA TYR A 46 -10.29 7.04 -6.97
C TYR A 46 -11.61 7.82 -6.85
N LYS A 47 -11.83 8.52 -5.72
CA LYS A 47 -13.04 9.33 -5.49
C LYS A 47 -13.17 10.46 -6.52
N ARG A 48 -12.05 10.99 -7.00
CA ARG A 48 -11.97 12.03 -8.04
C ARG A 48 -12.10 11.48 -9.47
N GLY A 49 -12.20 10.16 -9.64
CA GLY A 49 -12.24 9.51 -10.95
C GLY A 49 -10.87 9.39 -11.63
N GLU A 50 -9.79 9.73 -10.94
CA GLU A 50 -8.41 9.70 -11.43
C GLU A 50 -7.84 8.27 -11.29
N TYR A 51 -8.47 7.30 -11.94
CA TYR A 51 -8.21 5.87 -11.67
C TYR A 51 -6.78 5.42 -11.95
N ARG A 52 -6.10 5.97 -12.97
CA ARG A 52 -4.67 5.65 -13.23
C ARG A 52 -3.77 6.11 -12.08
N ALA A 53 -3.98 7.33 -11.58
CA ALA A 53 -3.24 7.82 -10.41
C ALA A 53 -3.54 6.98 -9.16
N ALA A 54 -4.79 6.52 -8.98
CA ALA A 54 -5.13 5.59 -7.92
C ALA A 54 -4.37 4.26 -8.04
N LEU A 55 -4.28 3.68 -9.25
CA LEU A 55 -3.54 2.43 -9.51
C LEU A 55 -2.06 2.54 -9.16
N GLU A 56 -1.42 3.65 -9.50
CA GLU A 56 -0.03 3.87 -9.14
C GLU A 56 0.16 3.85 -7.62
N ARG A 57 -0.69 4.56 -6.87
CA ARG A 57 -0.61 4.60 -5.40
C ARG A 57 -0.88 3.21 -4.79
N TYR A 58 -1.90 2.49 -5.24
CA TYR A 58 -2.16 1.14 -4.73
C TYR A 58 -1.00 0.18 -5.04
N SER A 59 -0.41 0.26 -6.25
CA SER A 59 0.73 -0.58 -6.64
C SER A 59 1.98 -0.26 -5.82
N GLU A 60 2.22 1.02 -5.55
CA GLU A 60 3.28 1.50 -4.66
C GLU A 60 3.09 0.88 -3.26
N ALA A 61 1.91 1.03 -2.65
CA ALA A 61 1.60 0.47 -1.34
C ALA A 61 1.74 -1.06 -1.27
N ILE A 62 1.31 -1.79 -2.31
CA ILE A 62 1.50 -3.26 -2.41
C ILE A 62 2.99 -3.61 -2.43
N GLY A 63 3.83 -2.84 -3.13
CA GLY A 63 5.27 -3.03 -3.16
C GLY A 63 5.92 -2.91 -1.77
N ILE A 64 5.33 -2.09 -0.90
CA ILE A 64 5.76 -1.92 0.50
C ILE A 64 5.32 -3.11 1.35
N CYS A 65 4.06 -3.52 1.24
CA CYS A 65 3.56 -4.71 1.94
C CYS A 65 4.45 -5.94 1.64
N LYS A 66 4.84 -6.17 0.38
CA LYS A 66 5.66 -7.32 -0.02
C LYS A 66 7.06 -7.39 0.61
N ARG A 67 7.58 -6.29 1.15
CA ARG A 67 8.87 -6.26 1.88
C ARG A 67 8.71 -6.30 3.41
N MET A 68 7.47 -6.26 3.90
CA MET A 68 7.17 -6.34 5.34
C MET A 68 6.96 -7.81 5.76
N PRO A 69 7.09 -8.13 7.06
CA PRO A 69 6.71 -9.44 7.57
C PRO A 69 5.21 -9.73 7.33
N PRO A 70 4.82 -10.96 6.92
CA PRO A 70 3.44 -11.32 6.56
C PRO A 70 2.37 -10.89 7.57
N HIS A 71 2.65 -11.04 8.88
CA HIS A 71 1.69 -10.70 9.94
C HIS A 71 1.40 -9.18 10.05
N SER A 72 2.27 -8.32 9.54
CA SER A 72 2.19 -6.86 9.73
C SER A 72 1.37 -6.16 8.63
N HIS A 73 0.94 -6.87 7.58
CA HIS A 73 0.34 -6.23 6.41
C HIS A 73 -0.78 -7.02 5.73
N ALA A 74 -1.19 -8.19 6.23
CA ALA A 74 -2.20 -9.05 5.59
C ALA A 74 -3.50 -8.29 5.25
N ASP A 75 -4.14 -7.67 6.24
CA ASP A 75 -5.39 -6.93 6.05
C ASP A 75 -5.26 -5.77 5.06
N ASN A 76 -4.13 -5.05 5.11
CA ASN A 76 -3.86 -3.93 4.21
C ASN A 76 -3.66 -4.43 2.77
N LEU A 77 -2.94 -5.53 2.60
CA LEU A 77 -2.65 -6.11 1.29
C LEU A 77 -3.93 -6.61 0.60
N THR A 78 -4.82 -7.29 1.32
CA THR A 78 -6.13 -7.71 0.82
C THR A 78 -6.94 -6.51 0.31
N LYS A 79 -7.10 -5.46 1.14
CA LYS A 79 -7.83 -4.24 0.78
C LYS A 79 -7.22 -3.50 -0.42
N LEU A 80 -5.89 -3.51 -0.54
CA LEU A 80 -5.18 -2.89 -1.66
C LEU A 80 -5.45 -3.62 -2.97
N HIS A 81 -5.41 -4.95 -2.98
CA HIS A 81 -5.76 -5.74 -4.16
C HIS A 81 -7.21 -5.48 -4.60
N TYR A 82 -8.15 -5.46 -3.65
CA TYR A 82 -9.54 -5.11 -3.93
C TYR A 82 -9.70 -3.70 -4.53
N ASN A 83 -9.08 -2.69 -3.94
CA ASN A 83 -9.17 -1.31 -4.42
C ASN A 83 -8.51 -1.12 -5.79
N LYS A 84 -7.39 -1.84 -6.04
CA LYS A 84 -6.74 -1.87 -7.35
C LYS A 84 -7.63 -2.55 -8.39
N ALA A 85 -8.29 -3.66 -8.06
CA ALA A 85 -9.26 -4.32 -8.92
C ALA A 85 -10.40 -3.37 -9.32
N ARG A 86 -10.95 -2.63 -8.35
CA ARG A 86 -12.00 -1.62 -8.60
C ARG A 86 -11.52 -0.52 -9.53
N ALA A 87 -10.29 -0.02 -9.38
CA ALA A 87 -9.74 1.01 -10.25
C ALA A 87 -9.54 0.49 -11.69
N LEU A 88 -9.03 -0.74 -11.87
CA LEU A 88 -8.90 -1.40 -13.17
C LEU A 88 -10.26 -1.61 -13.84
N TYR A 89 -11.26 -2.04 -13.07
CA TYR A 89 -12.64 -2.19 -13.55
C TYR A 89 -13.17 -0.86 -14.11
N ARG A 90 -12.94 0.27 -13.43
CA ARG A 90 -13.37 1.59 -13.91
C ARG A 90 -12.65 2.06 -15.17
N LEU A 91 -11.48 1.52 -15.46
CA LEU A 91 -10.72 1.78 -16.70
C LEU A 91 -11.07 0.81 -17.84
N GLY A 92 -11.94 -0.18 -17.60
CA GLY A 92 -12.26 -1.23 -18.57
C GLY A 92 -11.17 -2.30 -18.71
N GLU A 93 -10.21 -2.35 -17.78
CA GLU A 93 -9.12 -3.33 -17.78
C GLU A 93 -9.54 -4.62 -17.05
N TRP A 94 -10.62 -5.25 -17.53
CA TRP A 94 -11.35 -6.32 -16.84
C TRP A 94 -10.47 -7.54 -16.51
N THR A 95 -9.61 -7.97 -17.44
CA THR A 95 -8.70 -9.11 -17.21
C THR A 95 -7.71 -8.82 -16.09
N ALA A 96 -7.21 -7.59 -16.01
CA ALA A 96 -6.32 -7.19 -14.92
C ALA A 96 -7.10 -7.08 -13.61
N ALA A 97 -8.33 -6.54 -13.63
CA ALA A 97 -9.19 -6.47 -12.46
C ALA A 97 -9.47 -7.87 -11.87
N LEU A 98 -9.78 -8.86 -12.71
CA LEU A 98 -10.00 -10.25 -12.29
C LEU A 98 -8.77 -10.85 -11.59
N ARG A 99 -7.56 -10.59 -12.10
CA ARG A 99 -6.33 -11.05 -11.44
C ARG A 99 -6.17 -10.46 -10.04
N GLU A 100 -6.45 -9.17 -9.88
CA GLU A 100 -6.38 -8.52 -8.57
C GLU A 100 -7.48 -9.02 -7.62
N CYS A 101 -8.69 -9.32 -8.12
CA CYS A 101 -9.72 -10.00 -7.32
C CYS A 101 -9.27 -11.40 -6.87
N SER A 102 -8.63 -12.17 -7.75
CA SER A 102 -8.09 -13.49 -7.38
C SER A 102 -7.01 -13.40 -6.30
N GLU A 103 -6.13 -12.40 -6.36
CA GLU A 103 -5.15 -12.17 -5.29
C GLU A 103 -5.82 -11.76 -3.97
N CYS A 104 -6.86 -10.93 -4.02
CA CYS A 104 -7.66 -10.57 -2.84
C CYS A 104 -8.24 -11.82 -2.17
N LEU A 105 -8.93 -12.68 -2.93
CA LEU A 105 -9.55 -13.90 -2.42
C LEU A 105 -8.54 -14.96 -1.98
N ARG A 106 -7.33 -14.96 -2.55
CA ARG A 106 -6.24 -15.84 -2.10
C ARG A 106 -5.73 -15.43 -0.71
N LEU A 107 -5.80 -14.14 -0.38
CA LEU A 107 -5.37 -13.61 0.92
C LEU A 107 -6.46 -13.70 1.98
N ASP A 108 -7.71 -13.47 1.58
CA ASP A 108 -8.90 -13.58 2.41
C ASP A 108 -10.05 -14.14 1.56
N ASP A 109 -10.33 -15.44 1.73
CA ASP A 109 -11.34 -16.17 0.95
C ASP A 109 -12.78 -15.78 1.30
N ARG A 110 -12.96 -14.97 2.36
CA ARG A 110 -14.25 -14.45 2.82
C ARG A 110 -14.37 -12.95 2.66
N TYR A 111 -13.52 -12.35 1.82
CA TYR A 111 -13.56 -10.92 1.59
C TYR A 111 -14.85 -10.50 0.85
N GLU A 112 -15.70 -9.71 1.53
CA GLU A 112 -17.00 -9.20 1.06
C GLU A 112 -16.97 -7.70 0.75
#